data_AF-A0A7I8IH16-F1
#
_entry.id   AF-A0A7I8IH16-F1
#
_cell.length_a   1.000
_cell.length_b   1.000
_cell.length_c   1.000
_cell.angle_alpha   90.00
_cell.angle_beta   90.00
_cell.angle_gamma   90.00
#
_symmetry.space_group_name_H-M   'P 1'
#
loop_
_entity.id
_entity.type
_entity.pdbx_description
1 polymer ?
#
loop_
_entity_poly.entity_id
_entity_poly.type
_entity_poly.pdbx_seq_one_letter_code
_entity_poly.pdbx_strand_id
1 'polypeptide(L)'
;MVHPSGDDRILSFGDVVLRASDLEILRGPHYINDRIIEFCFKDIANDLPNDILLVPPSISFWIANCIGHESLKDAVGPLDLPSKKLHWSLLVYDRAKDMFVHHDSMLGMNRPHAEQLYRRVKRFVDPTASFVEGSTPKQENGYDCGLYVVVIAGVIVRWHLQHAAASSDDEGY
;
A
#
# COMPACT_ATOMS: atom_id res chain seq x y z
N MET A 1 -2.00 -37.67 -4.21
CA MET A 1 -2.56 -36.30 -4.20
C MET A 1 -2.01 -35.58 -5.41
N VAL A 2 -2.86 -34.95 -6.22
CA VAL A 2 -2.41 -34.08 -7.30
C VAL A 2 -1.96 -32.78 -6.64
N HIS A 3 -0.71 -32.36 -6.85
CA HIS A 3 -0.27 -31.05 -6.42
C HIS A 3 -1.00 -30.00 -7.26
N PRO A 4 -1.62 -28.98 -6.64
CA PRO A 4 -2.24 -27.89 -7.40
C PRO A 4 -1.21 -27.26 -8.33
N SER A 5 -1.63 -26.95 -9.56
CA SER A 5 -0.87 -26.08 -10.44
C SER A 5 -0.73 -24.71 -9.79
N GLY A 6 0.39 -24.01 -10.03
CA GLY A 6 0.59 -22.64 -9.54
C GLY A 6 -0.50 -21.66 -9.99
N ASP A 7 -1.17 -21.96 -11.10
CA ASP A 7 -2.27 -21.17 -11.66
C ASP A 7 -3.64 -21.54 -11.09
N ASP A 8 -3.75 -22.60 -10.30
CA ASP A 8 -5.03 -23.02 -9.74
C ASP A 8 -5.57 -21.94 -8.81
N ARG A 9 -6.81 -21.52 -9.06
CA ARG A 9 -7.53 -20.56 -8.20
C ARG A 9 -7.84 -21.22 -6.86
N ILE A 10 -7.40 -20.60 -5.78
CA ILE A 10 -7.62 -21.07 -4.40
C ILE A 10 -8.73 -20.27 -3.71
N LEU A 11 -8.76 -18.96 -3.90
CA LEU A 11 -9.75 -18.08 -3.28
C LEU A 11 -10.18 -17.00 -4.26
N SER A 12 -11.46 -16.60 -4.19
CA SER A 12 -11.86 -15.26 -4.64
C SER A 12 -12.53 -14.50 -3.54
N PHE A 13 -12.09 -13.26 -3.39
CA PHE A 13 -12.58 -12.33 -2.40
C PHE A 13 -12.86 -10.99 -3.09
N GLY A 14 -14.13 -10.72 -3.35
CA GLY A 14 -14.53 -9.66 -4.28
C GLY A 14 -14.00 -9.94 -5.70
N ASP A 15 -13.22 -8.99 -6.22
CA ASP A 15 -12.50 -9.02 -7.50
C ASP A 15 -11.07 -9.58 -7.38
N VAL A 16 -10.56 -9.84 -6.16
CA VAL A 16 -9.24 -10.43 -5.97
C VAL A 16 -9.34 -11.94 -6.10
N VAL A 17 -8.47 -12.50 -6.93
CA VAL A 17 -8.33 -13.94 -7.13
C VAL A 17 -6.95 -14.35 -6.64
N LEU A 18 -6.89 -15.14 -5.57
CA LEU A 18 -5.65 -15.77 -5.12
C LEU A 18 -5.48 -17.13 -5.76
N ARG A 19 -4.27 -17.40 -6.23
CA ARG A 19 -3.84 -18.65 -6.83
C ARG A 19 -2.94 -19.43 -5.88
N ALA A 20 -2.69 -20.69 -6.21
CA ALA A 20 -1.79 -21.53 -5.43
C ALA A 20 -0.39 -20.90 -5.31
N SER A 21 0.11 -20.32 -6.41
CA SER A 21 1.40 -19.61 -6.42
C SER A 21 1.46 -18.41 -5.48
N ASP A 22 0.36 -17.68 -5.28
CA ASP A 22 0.28 -16.60 -4.29
C ASP A 22 0.43 -17.13 -2.85
N LEU A 23 -0.07 -18.34 -2.57
CA LEU A 23 0.08 -18.92 -1.23
C LEU A 23 1.47 -19.52 -1.01
N GLU A 24 2.13 -20.01 -2.06
CA GLU A 24 3.48 -20.54 -1.92
C GLU A 24 4.49 -19.44 -1.56
N ILE A 25 4.33 -18.21 -2.03
CA ILE A 25 5.20 -17.09 -1.63
C ILE A 25 4.97 -16.62 -0.19
N LEU A 26 3.94 -17.12 0.51
CA LEU A 26 3.80 -16.92 1.96
C LEU A 26 4.65 -17.92 2.77
N ARG A 27 5.24 -18.92 2.11
CA ARG A 27 6.04 -19.97 2.76
C ARG A 27 7.53 -19.68 2.60
N GLY A 28 8.09 -18.97 3.57
CA GLY A 28 9.53 -18.72 3.66
C GLY A 28 9.93 -17.32 3.20
N PRO A 29 11.21 -17.11 2.83
CA PRO A 29 11.80 -15.78 2.65
C PRO A 29 11.52 -15.19 1.26
N HIS A 30 10.24 -14.93 0.97
CA HIS A 30 9.79 -14.42 -0.32
C HIS A 30 9.11 -13.07 -0.17
N TYR A 31 9.24 -12.23 -1.20
CA TYR A 31 8.45 -11.02 -1.30
C TYR A 31 6.98 -11.39 -1.51
N ILE A 32 6.09 -10.80 -0.71
CA ILE A 32 4.67 -10.83 -1.05
C ILE A 32 4.42 -9.92 -2.26
N ASN A 33 3.46 -10.31 -3.09
CA ASN A 33 3.12 -9.60 -4.32
C ASN A 33 1.94 -8.64 -4.11
N ASP A 34 1.56 -7.96 -5.20
CA ASP A 34 0.45 -7.01 -5.22
C ASP A 34 -0.90 -7.67 -4.89
N ARG A 35 -1.14 -8.90 -5.35
CA ARG A 35 -2.39 -9.65 -5.09
C ARG A 35 -2.59 -9.93 -3.60
N ILE A 36 -1.54 -10.31 -2.88
CA ILE A 36 -1.63 -10.56 -1.43
C ILE A 36 -1.89 -9.26 -0.67
N ILE A 37 -1.17 -8.18 -1.00
CA ILE A 37 -1.39 -6.87 -0.35
C ILE A 37 -2.80 -6.37 -0.63
N GLU A 38 -3.27 -6.50 -1.88
CA GLU A 38 -4.62 -6.11 -2.30
C GLU A 38 -5.72 -6.93 -1.60
N PHE A 39 -5.51 -8.24 -1.46
CA PHE A 39 -6.37 -9.11 -0.67
C PHE A 39 -6.45 -8.64 0.79
N CYS A 40 -5.31 -8.41 1.44
CA CYS A 40 -5.28 -7.93 2.82
C CYS A 40 -5.93 -6.56 2.98
N PHE A 41 -5.72 -5.63 2.05
CA PHE A 41 -6.38 -4.33 2.09
C PHE A 41 -7.89 -4.46 1.95
N LYS A 42 -8.39 -5.36 1.10
CA LYS A 42 -9.83 -5.64 1.02
C LYS A 42 -10.38 -6.29 2.27
N ASP A 43 -9.65 -7.23 2.85
CA ASP A 43 -10.04 -7.85 4.12
C ASP A 43 -10.17 -6.80 5.23
N ILE A 44 -9.17 -5.92 5.37
CA ILE A 44 -9.21 -4.78 6.29
C ILE A 44 -10.36 -3.83 5.95
N ALA A 45 -10.64 -3.61 4.65
CA ALA A 45 -11.64 -2.65 4.18
C ALA A 45 -13.11 -3.08 4.39
N ASN A 46 -13.38 -4.37 4.63
CA ASN A 46 -14.74 -4.92 4.65
C ASN A 46 -15.69 -4.20 5.62
N ASP A 47 -15.16 -3.73 6.75
CA ASP A 47 -15.95 -3.10 7.81
C ASP A 47 -15.51 -1.65 8.07
N LEU A 48 -14.92 -0.98 7.07
CA LEU A 48 -14.45 0.39 7.25
C LEU A 48 -15.53 1.44 6.97
N PRO A 49 -15.51 2.55 7.74
CA PRO A 49 -16.33 3.72 7.44
C PRO A 49 -15.88 4.39 6.14
N ASN A 50 -16.78 5.17 5.54
CA ASN A 50 -16.59 5.81 4.23
C ASN A 50 -15.50 6.90 4.21
N ASP A 51 -14.98 7.31 5.37
CA ASP A 51 -13.90 8.29 5.50
C ASP A 51 -12.50 7.67 5.38
N ILE A 52 -12.38 6.34 5.33
CA ILE A 52 -11.13 5.62 5.08
C ILE A 52 -11.16 4.98 3.69
N LEU A 53 -10.07 5.17 2.94
CA LEU A 53 -9.85 4.51 1.65
C LEU A 53 -8.49 3.82 1.62
N LEU A 54 -8.49 2.50 1.43
CA LEU A 54 -7.28 1.72 1.15
C LEU A 54 -7.11 1.56 -0.36
N VAL A 55 -6.06 2.17 -0.91
CA VAL A 55 -5.79 2.15 -2.37
C VAL A 55 -4.89 0.96 -2.71
N PRO A 56 -5.28 0.07 -3.65
CA PRO A 56 -4.48 -1.07 -4.05
C PRO A 56 -3.08 -0.69 -4.61
N PRO A 57 -2.08 -1.58 -4.52
CA PRO A 57 -0.75 -1.32 -5.08
C PRO A 57 -0.77 -1.00 -6.59
N SER A 58 -1.62 -1.68 -7.36
CA SER A 58 -1.77 -1.48 -8.80
C SER A 58 -2.25 -0.07 -9.14
N ILE A 59 -3.25 0.43 -8.42
CA ILE A 59 -3.79 1.79 -8.57
C ILE A 59 -2.77 2.83 -8.10
N SER A 60 -2.09 2.58 -6.97
CA SER A 60 -1.03 3.47 -6.47
C SER A 60 0.11 3.61 -7.50
N PHE A 61 0.57 2.48 -8.06
CA PHE A 61 1.58 2.46 -9.11
C PHE A 61 1.10 3.21 -10.36
N TRP A 62 -0.15 2.98 -10.77
CA TRP A 62 -0.74 3.67 -11.91
C TRP A 62 -0.81 5.18 -11.68
N ILE A 63 -1.28 5.66 -10.52
CA ILE A 63 -1.33 7.11 -10.22
C ILE A 63 0.06 7.74 -10.25
N ALA A 64 1.06 7.08 -9.67
CA ALA A 64 2.43 7.59 -9.62
C ALA A 64 3.05 7.72 -11.02
N ASN A 65 2.79 6.74 -11.90
CA ASN A 65 3.47 6.58 -13.18
C ASN A 65 2.61 6.91 -14.40
N CYS A 66 1.33 7.25 -14.22
CA CYS A 66 0.47 7.66 -15.33
C CYS A 66 0.97 8.98 -15.89
N ILE A 67 1.65 8.90 -17.03
CA ILE A 67 2.03 10.02 -17.87
C ILE A 67 0.91 10.15 -18.90
N GLY A 68 0.20 11.27 -18.89
CA GLY A 68 -0.82 11.53 -19.90
C GLY A 68 -0.17 11.52 -21.28
N HIS A 69 -0.45 10.46 -22.06
CA HIS A 69 -0.12 10.31 -23.48
C HIS A 69 1.37 10.10 -23.89
N GLU A 70 2.15 9.18 -23.30
CA GLU A 70 3.49 8.85 -23.85
C GLU A 70 3.89 7.36 -23.88
N SER A 71 4.95 7.08 -24.66
CA SER A 71 5.34 5.80 -25.24
C SER A 71 5.89 4.78 -24.23
N LEU A 72 5.95 3.50 -24.62
CA LEU A 72 6.56 2.42 -23.82
C LEU A 72 7.98 2.77 -23.36
N LYS A 73 8.74 3.57 -24.11
CA LYS A 73 10.10 3.98 -23.76
C LYS A 73 10.14 4.94 -22.57
N ASP A 74 9.16 5.84 -22.49
CA ASP A 74 9.02 6.82 -21.40
C ASP A 74 8.44 6.15 -20.15
N ALA A 75 7.65 5.07 -20.33
CA ALA A 75 7.17 4.21 -19.26
C ALA A 75 8.26 3.28 -18.70
N VAL A 76 9.16 2.76 -19.54
CA VAL A 76 10.20 1.80 -19.14
C VAL A 76 11.49 2.47 -18.68
N GLY A 77 11.83 3.67 -19.20
CA GLY A 77 13.04 4.40 -18.84
C GLY A 77 13.23 4.61 -17.33
N PRO A 78 12.20 5.07 -16.57
CA PRO A 78 12.28 5.21 -15.12
C PRO A 78 12.40 3.89 -14.35
N LEU A 79 12.02 2.77 -14.99
CA LEU A 79 12.03 1.45 -14.36
C LEU A 79 13.42 0.89 -14.19
N ASP A 80 14.46 1.38 -14.89
CA ASP A 80 15.88 0.98 -14.75
C ASP A 80 16.05 -0.47 -14.25
N LEU A 81 15.39 -1.40 -14.94
CA LEU A 81 15.07 -2.74 -14.42
C LEU A 81 16.28 -3.52 -13.89
N PRO A 82 17.49 -3.39 -14.47
CA PRO A 82 18.68 -4.07 -13.95
C PRO A 82 19.18 -3.54 -12.60
N SER A 83 18.84 -2.31 -12.21
CA SER A 83 19.32 -1.67 -10.98
C SER A 83 18.28 -1.65 -9.85
N LYS A 84 17.01 -1.95 -10.14
CA LYS A 84 15.93 -1.83 -9.16
C LYS A 84 16.03 -2.91 -8.09
N LYS A 85 16.16 -2.46 -6.85
CA LYS A 85 15.75 -3.23 -5.68
C LYS A 85 14.24 -3.10 -5.54
N LEU A 86 13.55 -4.24 -5.50
CA LEU A 86 12.10 -4.28 -5.29
C LEU A 86 11.83 -4.08 -3.80
N HIS A 87 11.01 -3.07 -3.48
CA HIS A 87 10.70 -2.71 -2.11
C HIS A 87 9.29 -2.13 -2.03
N TRP A 88 8.55 -2.49 -0.98
CA TRP A 88 7.23 -1.96 -0.70
C TRP A 88 7.30 -0.93 0.44
N SER A 89 6.53 0.14 0.32
CA SER A 89 6.33 1.13 1.38
C SER A 89 4.89 1.66 1.32
N LEU A 90 4.44 2.31 2.40
CA LEU A 90 3.08 2.81 2.53
C LEU A 90 3.08 4.34 2.55
N LEU A 91 2.19 4.98 1.79
CA LEU A 91 1.95 6.43 1.85
C LEU A 91 0.53 6.67 2.35
N VAL A 92 0.39 7.42 3.44
CA VAL A 92 -0.91 7.72 4.08
C VAL A 92 -1.18 9.21 3.97
N TYR A 93 -2.38 9.60 3.54
CA TYR A 93 -2.83 10.99 3.59
C TYR A 93 -3.82 11.15 4.75
N ASP A 94 -3.45 11.99 5.72
CA ASP A 94 -4.30 12.45 6.80
C ASP A 94 -4.95 13.77 6.37
N ARG A 95 -6.24 13.72 6.02
CA ARG A 95 -7.02 14.89 5.60
C ARG A 95 -7.18 15.92 6.72
N ALA A 96 -7.28 15.50 7.98
CA ALA A 96 -7.48 16.44 9.08
C ALA A 96 -6.24 17.32 9.33
N LYS A 97 -5.06 16.87 8.90
CA LYS A 97 -3.79 17.60 9.05
C LYS A 97 -3.21 18.10 7.72
N ASP A 98 -3.89 17.83 6.60
CA ASP A 98 -3.37 18.00 5.25
C ASP A 98 -1.91 17.54 5.11
N MET A 99 -1.66 16.30 5.52
CA MET A 99 -0.32 15.75 5.64
C MET A 99 -0.24 14.34 5.05
N PHE A 100 0.79 14.13 4.24
CA PHE A 100 1.18 12.82 3.77
C PHE A 100 2.31 12.27 4.65
N VAL A 101 2.12 11.08 5.20
CA VAL A 101 3.12 10.36 6.00
C VAL A 101 3.57 9.14 5.23
N HIS A 102 4.86 9.07 4.92
CA HIS A 102 5.48 7.92 4.26
C HIS A 102 6.06 6.96 5.30
N HIS A 103 5.66 5.70 5.24
CA HIS A 103 6.13 4.63 6.10
C HIS A 103 6.98 3.63 5.31
N ASP A 104 8.28 3.58 5.63
CA ASP A 104 9.27 2.75 4.95
C ASP A 104 10.10 1.95 5.96
N SER A 105 9.97 0.62 5.91
CA SER A 105 10.68 -0.33 6.75
C SER A 105 12.17 -0.48 6.40
N MET A 106 12.62 0.07 5.27
CA MET A 106 14.01 0.00 4.78
C MET A 106 14.59 1.38 4.47
N LEU A 107 14.62 2.23 5.51
CA LEU A 107 15.38 3.50 5.58
C LEU A 107 15.15 4.47 4.40
N GLY A 108 13.89 4.63 3.97
CA GLY A 108 13.53 5.63 2.96
C GLY A 108 13.97 5.26 1.53
N MET A 109 14.26 3.98 1.27
CA MET A 109 14.57 3.48 -0.06
C MET A 109 13.50 3.87 -1.08
N ASN A 110 12.23 3.88 -0.68
CA ASN A 110 11.12 4.26 -1.54
C ASN A 110 10.74 5.75 -1.48
N ARG A 111 11.48 6.58 -0.74
CA ARG A 111 11.16 8.01 -0.62
C ARG A 111 10.96 8.70 -1.97
N PRO A 112 11.82 8.53 -3.00
CA PRO A 112 11.61 9.17 -4.30
C PRO A 112 10.27 8.76 -4.96
N HIS A 113 9.88 7.49 -4.82
CA HIS A 113 8.63 6.95 -5.36
C HIS A 113 7.41 7.44 -4.57
N ALA A 114 7.52 7.52 -3.25
CA ALA A 114 6.49 8.07 -2.39
C ALA A 114 6.27 9.56 -2.65
N GLU A 115 7.35 10.35 -2.81
CA GLU A 115 7.25 11.76 -3.19
C GLU A 115 6.62 11.93 -4.58
N GLN A 116 6.92 11.05 -5.54
CA GLN A 116 6.27 11.04 -6.86
C GLN A 116 4.76 10.83 -6.73
N LEU A 117 4.33 9.79 -6.00
CA LEU A 117 2.92 9.52 -5.77
C LEU A 117 2.23 10.68 -5.05
N TYR A 118 2.84 11.18 -3.97
CA TYR A 118 2.39 12.36 -3.23
C TYR A 118 2.16 13.57 -4.14
N ARG A 119 3.14 13.95 -4.99
CA ARG A 119 3.03 15.08 -5.91
C ARG A 119 1.86 14.95 -6.89
N ARG A 120 1.49 13.71 -7.25
CA ARG A 120 0.33 13.44 -8.11
C ARG A 120 -0.97 13.55 -7.32
N VAL A 121 -1.08 12.87 -6.19
CA VAL A 121 -2.30 12.79 -5.38
C VAL A 121 -2.66 14.14 -4.76
N LYS A 122 -1.69 14.91 -4.26
CA LYS A 122 -1.95 16.19 -3.59
C LYS A 122 -2.73 17.18 -4.44
N ARG A 123 -2.64 17.08 -5.77
CA ARG A 123 -3.39 17.92 -6.73
C ARG A 123 -4.90 17.69 -6.69
N PHE A 124 -5.33 16.56 -6.14
CA PHE A 124 -6.74 16.15 -6.06
C PHE A 124 -7.30 16.22 -4.63
N VAL A 125 -6.47 16.48 -3.64
CA VAL A 125 -6.89 16.60 -2.23
C VAL A 125 -6.63 18.01 -1.70
N ASP A 126 -5.37 18.39 -1.52
CA ASP A 126 -4.95 19.74 -1.15
C ASP A 126 -3.54 20.04 -1.72
N PRO A 127 -3.39 21.04 -2.62
CA PRO A 127 -2.11 21.43 -3.20
C PRO A 127 -1.07 21.97 -2.20
N THR A 128 -1.48 22.35 -1.00
CA THR A 128 -0.63 22.83 0.10
C THR A 128 -0.23 21.73 1.07
N ALA A 129 -0.87 20.55 0.99
CA ALA A 129 -0.57 19.42 1.86
C ALA A 129 0.94 19.10 1.92
N SER A 130 1.42 18.78 3.12
CA SER A 130 2.84 18.52 3.39
C SER A 130 3.20 17.05 3.19
N PHE A 131 4.50 16.74 3.10
CA PHE A 131 5.03 15.38 3.03
C PHE A 131 6.07 15.19 4.13
N VAL A 132 5.94 14.11 4.91
CA VAL A 132 6.87 13.74 5.98
C VAL A 132 7.19 12.26 5.95
N GLU A 133 8.40 11.91 6.39
CA GLU A 133 8.78 10.53 6.69
C GLU A 133 8.29 10.15 8.09
N GLY A 134 7.49 9.10 8.18
CA GLY A 134 6.95 8.58 9.43
C GLY A 134 7.97 7.74 10.19
N SER A 135 7.93 7.83 11.53
CA SER A 135 8.66 6.89 12.39
C SER A 135 8.10 5.48 12.16
N THR A 136 8.91 4.64 11.50
CA THR A 136 8.46 3.33 11.00
C THR A 136 9.38 2.23 11.52
N PRO A 137 8.82 1.16 12.11
CA PRO A 137 9.58 -0.03 12.48
C PRO A 137 10.40 -0.55 11.29
N LYS A 138 11.64 -0.95 11.55
CA LYS A 138 12.54 -1.43 10.50
C LYS A 138 12.44 -2.93 10.35
N GLN A 139 12.47 -3.40 9.11
CA GLN A 139 12.56 -4.83 8.82
C GLN A 139 13.96 -5.34 9.15
N GLU A 140 14.04 -6.58 9.64
CA GLU A 140 15.30 -7.24 9.98
C GLU A 140 15.84 -8.12 8.84
N ASN A 141 15.09 -8.25 7.75
CA ASN A 141 15.41 -9.07 6.59
C ASN A 141 15.16 -8.33 5.26
N GLY A 142 15.35 -9.00 4.13
CA GLY A 142 15.23 -8.38 2.80
C GLY A 142 13.85 -8.46 2.14
N TYR A 143 12.87 -9.17 2.71
CA TYR A 143 11.66 -9.60 1.99
C TYR A 143 10.33 -9.23 2.67
N ASP A 144 10.34 -8.85 3.95
CA ASP A 144 9.12 -8.54 4.71
C ASP A 144 8.50 -7.16 4.44
N CYS A 145 9.08 -6.34 3.56
CA CYS A 145 8.61 -4.97 3.33
C CYS A 145 7.11 -4.89 3.01
N GLY A 146 6.57 -5.85 2.25
CA GLY A 146 5.13 -5.91 1.97
C GLY A 146 4.28 -6.25 3.20
N LEU A 147 4.78 -7.11 4.10
CA LEU A 147 4.10 -7.41 5.37
C LEU A 147 4.05 -6.16 6.27
N TYR A 148 5.13 -5.38 6.31
CA TYR A 148 5.14 -4.10 7.03
C TYR A 148 4.09 -3.14 6.48
N VAL A 149 3.92 -3.04 5.16
CA VAL A 149 2.84 -2.24 4.54
C VAL A 149 1.46 -2.67 5.05
N VAL A 150 1.16 -3.97 5.03
CA VAL A 150 -0.15 -4.50 5.47
C VAL A 150 -0.37 -4.26 6.96
N VAL A 151 0.61 -4.58 7.80
CA VAL A 151 0.49 -4.46 9.26
C VAL A 151 0.36 -2.99 9.68
N ILE A 152 1.16 -2.09 9.11
CA ILE A 152 1.11 -0.66 9.43
C ILE A 152 -0.25 -0.08 9.00
N ALA A 153 -0.75 -0.42 7.81
CA ALA A 153 -2.08 -0.01 7.38
C ALA A 153 -3.16 -0.45 8.38
N GLY A 154 -3.15 -1.73 8.81
CA GLY A 154 -4.09 -2.24 9.81
C GLY A 154 -3.95 -1.60 11.20
N VAL A 155 -2.75 -1.18 11.60
CA VAL A 155 -2.54 -0.42 12.85
C VAL A 155 -3.14 0.99 12.75
N ILE A 156 -2.86 1.70 11.65
CA ILE A 156 -3.37 3.07 11.43
C ILE A 156 -4.89 3.08 11.36
N VAL A 157 -5.49 2.14 10.63
CA VAL A 157 -6.94 1.97 10.53
C VAL A 157 -7.55 1.74 11.90
N ARG A 158 -7.05 0.79 12.69
CA ARG A 158 -7.56 0.52 14.04
C ARG A 158 -7.42 1.73 14.95
N TRP A 159 -6.30 2.45 14.89
CA TRP A 159 -6.09 3.67 15.64
C TRP A 159 -7.14 4.74 15.29
N HIS A 160 -7.42 4.96 14.00
CA HIS A 160 -8.44 5.91 13.55
C HIS A 160 -9.83 5.55 14.08
N LEU A 161 -10.24 4.28 13.95
CA LEU A 161 -11.55 3.80 14.43
C LEU A 161 -11.75 4.03 15.94
N GLN A 162 -10.71 3.80 16.73
CA GLN A 162 -10.75 4.03 18.18
C GLN A 162 -10.94 5.50 18.54
N HIS A 163 -10.36 6.42 17.77
CA HIS A 163 -10.45 7.86 18.05
C HIS A 163 -11.71 8.48 17.46
N ALA A 164 -12.24 7.94 16.35
CA ALA A 164 -13.52 8.34 15.80
C ALA A 164 -14.69 7.99 16.76
N ALA A 165 -14.65 6.80 17.37
CA ALA A 165 -15.64 6.38 18.37
C ALA A 165 -15.61 7.27 19.63
N ALA A 166 -14.42 7.65 20.09
CA ALA A 166 -14.27 8.52 21.25
C ALA A 166 -14.79 9.95 21.00
N SER A 167 -14.68 10.46 19.76
CA SER A 167 -15.23 11.78 19.41
C SER A 167 -16.76 11.81 19.30
N SER A 168 -17.41 10.67 19.02
CA SER A 168 -18.88 10.59 18.93
C SER A 168 -19.58 10.48 20.29
N ASP A 169 -18.87 10.09 21.34
CA ASP A 169 -19.43 9.96 22.69
C ASP A 169 -19.47 11.30 23.47
N ASP A 170 -18.85 12.36 22.95
CA ASP A 170 -18.71 13.67 23.62
C ASP A 170 -19.75 14.73 23.17
N GLU A 171 -20.57 14.43 22.15
CA GLU A 171 -21.65 15.34 21.68
C GLU A 171 -23.02 15.11 22.37
N GLY A 172 -23.04 14.38 23.49
CA GLY A 172 -24.25 14.09 24.25
C GLY A 172 -24.37 14.87 25.56
N TYR A 173 -24.60 16.21 25.51
CA TYR A 173 -25.25 16.98 26.59
C TYR A 173 -25.84 18.30 26.11
#